data_AF-B4PB25-F1
#
_entry.id   AF-B4PB25-F1
#
_cell.length_a   1.000
_cell.length_b   1.000
_cell.length_c   1.000
_cell.angle_alpha   90.00
_cell.angle_beta   90.00
_cell.angle_gamma   90.00
#
_symmetry.space_group_name_H-M   'P 1'
#
loop_
_entity.id
_entity.type
_entity.pdbx_description
1 polymer ?
#
loop_
_entity_poly.entity_id
_entity_poly.type
_entity_poly.pdbx_seq_one_letter_code
_entity_poly.pdbx_strand_id
1 'polypeptide(L)'
;MEQVQGKEKPQLEDEDIQVDDAAQVTEEYLVKEEYEMDEDFGIQFVMETPQPPINQLAEISQRVWDLENAMEANTKQLAENTKQVAKMAALLELFLFKGKAKDVAVAVEVKFPVASEEDLVALELKISSQLKERYMEAITKILKSKHLSKAIKGVLTEPLLCAYNIDGLNGKKSLKAFPKFFSVLIDSISTLPGQQPAEKALAHALSCAKNNANKKRKKLMEIKN
;
A
#
# COMPACT_ATOMS: atom_id res chain seq x y z
N MET A 1 -35.65 12.57 22.37
CA MET A 1 -35.10 12.24 23.70
C MET A 1 -34.00 11.25 23.40
N GLU A 2 -32.71 11.58 23.41
CA GLU A 2 -31.94 12.25 24.45
C GLU A 2 -30.74 12.99 23.80
N GLN A 3 -30.34 14.10 24.42
CA GLN A 3 -29.13 14.87 24.12
C GLN A 3 -27.92 14.09 24.67
N VAL A 4 -26.66 14.33 24.28
CA VAL A 4 -25.76 15.32 24.92
C VAL A 4 -24.35 15.17 24.28
N GLN A 5 -23.79 16.29 23.82
CA GLN A 5 -22.40 16.82 23.88
C GLN A 5 -21.22 15.84 23.64
N GLY A 6 -20.16 16.15 22.88
CA GLY A 6 -19.57 17.44 22.51
C GLY A 6 -18.10 17.47 22.97
N LYS A 7 -17.23 18.13 22.16
CA LYS A 7 -15.87 18.63 22.48
C LYS A 7 -14.73 17.59 22.44
N GLU A 8 -13.49 17.90 22.06
CA GLU A 8 -12.81 19.04 21.41
C GLU A 8 -11.42 18.52 20.97
N LYS A 9 -10.87 19.08 19.89
CA LYS A 9 -9.46 18.96 19.47
C LYS A 9 -8.52 19.50 20.57
N PRO A 10 -7.26 19.05 20.60
CA PRO A 10 -6.16 19.91 21.03
C PRO A 10 -5.38 20.43 19.81
N GLN A 11 -5.25 21.76 19.73
CA GLN A 11 -4.23 22.47 18.94
C GLN A 11 -3.28 23.16 19.93
N LEU A 12 -1.97 23.10 19.61
CA LEU A 12 -0.85 23.98 19.99
C LEU A 12 -0.63 24.24 21.51
N GLU A 13 0.59 24.32 22.01
CA GLU A 13 1.47 25.49 21.85
C GLU A 13 2.94 25.12 22.08
N ASP A 14 3.80 25.80 21.31
CA ASP A 14 5.23 25.94 21.54
C ASP A 14 5.44 26.73 22.85
N GLU A 15 6.29 26.24 23.76
CA GLU A 15 6.84 27.07 24.83
C GLU A 15 8.36 27.03 24.82
N ASP A 16 8.87 28.26 24.88
CA ASP A 16 10.25 28.68 24.76
C ASP A 16 11.13 28.26 25.94
N ILE A 17 12.40 28.08 25.60
CA ILE A 17 13.53 27.96 26.50
C ILE A 17 13.69 29.28 27.29
N GLN A 18 13.68 29.21 28.62
CA GLN A 18 14.39 30.16 29.47
C GLN A 18 15.27 29.42 30.47
N VAL A 19 16.56 29.71 30.37
CA VAL A 19 17.64 29.21 31.23
C VAL A 19 17.96 30.38 32.15
N ASP A 20 17.53 30.33 33.41
CA ASP A 20 17.85 31.36 34.39
C ASP A 20 18.64 30.76 35.56
N ASP A 21 19.88 31.25 35.64
CA ASP A 21 20.80 31.39 36.77
C ASP A 21 20.40 30.81 38.14
N ALA A 22 21.06 29.70 38.51
CA ALA A 22 21.19 29.26 39.90
C ALA A 22 22.59 29.62 40.43
N ALA A 23 22.79 30.89 40.74
CA ALA A 23 23.92 31.37 41.53
C ALA A 23 23.40 32.02 42.82
N GLN A 24 23.25 31.24 43.89
CA GLN A 24 23.30 31.77 45.26
C GLN A 24 24.04 30.80 46.18
N VAL A 25 25.32 31.12 46.36
CA VAL A 25 26.12 30.77 47.52
C VAL A 25 25.54 31.53 48.71
N THR A 26 25.21 30.84 49.79
CA THR A 26 25.02 31.46 51.11
C THR A 26 25.93 30.77 52.10
N GLU A 27 27.11 31.37 52.30
CA GLU A 27 27.85 31.31 53.55
C GLU A 27 27.05 32.08 54.61
N GLU A 28 26.79 31.46 55.76
CA GLU A 28 26.92 32.05 57.10
C GLU A 28 26.41 31.03 58.13
N TYR A 29 27.24 30.70 59.12
CA TYR A 29 26.94 30.71 60.55
C TYR A 29 28.09 30.02 61.28
N LEU A 30 29.08 30.82 61.65
CA LEU A 30 30.13 30.48 62.61
C LEU A 30 29.61 30.92 63.98
N VAL A 31 29.08 29.98 64.77
CA VAL A 31 28.84 30.22 66.20
C VAL A 31 30.00 29.57 66.96
N LYS A 32 30.85 30.42 67.53
CA LYS A 32 31.83 30.03 68.54
C LYS A 32 31.10 29.99 69.87
N GLU A 33 30.92 28.79 70.42
CA GLU A 33 30.68 28.62 71.86
C GLU A 33 32.00 28.16 72.50
N GLU A 34 32.58 29.07 73.28
CA GLU A 34 33.63 28.76 74.25
C GLU A 34 32.97 28.02 75.43
N TYR A 35 33.46 26.81 75.72
CA TYR A 35 33.18 26.13 76.99
C TYR A 35 34.49 25.89 77.74
N GLU A 36 34.55 26.45 78.94
CA GLU A 36 35.61 26.30 79.92
C GLU A 36 35.72 24.83 80.37
N MET A 37 36.95 24.34 80.47
CA MET A 37 37.27 23.00 80.98
C MET A 37 37.32 23.03 82.51
N ASP A 38 36.46 22.24 83.15
CA ASP A 38 36.72 21.73 84.50
C ASP A 38 37.30 20.31 84.38
N GLU A 39 38.48 20.13 84.97
CA GLU A 39 39.20 18.87 85.04
C GLU A 39 38.49 17.87 85.96
N ASP A 40 38.71 16.59 85.66
CA ASP A 40 38.60 15.44 86.57
C ASP A 40 37.27 14.65 86.56
N PHE A 41 37.07 13.83 85.54
CA PHE A 41 36.51 12.47 85.68
C PHE A 41 36.92 11.61 84.47
N GLY A 42 37.77 10.62 84.72
CA GLY A 42 38.18 9.63 83.71
C GLY A 42 37.02 8.72 83.31
N ILE A 43 36.33 9.06 82.21
CA ILE A 43 35.50 8.11 81.46
C ILE A 43 36.24 7.75 80.19
N GLN A 44 36.65 6.49 80.11
CA GLN A 44 37.22 5.90 78.89
C GLN A 44 36.11 5.77 77.85
N PHE A 45 35.87 6.85 77.10
CA PHE A 45 35.02 6.79 75.91
C PHE A 45 35.75 5.98 74.85
N VAL A 46 35.33 4.72 74.66
CA VAL A 46 35.59 4.02 73.41
C VAL A 46 34.79 4.76 72.35
N MET A 47 35.43 5.71 71.66
CA MET A 47 34.88 6.26 70.43
C MET A 47 34.96 5.17 69.37
N GLU A 48 33.91 4.35 69.32
CA GLU A 48 33.62 3.56 68.13
C GLU A 48 33.24 4.57 67.04
N THR A 49 34.22 4.93 66.21
CA THR A 49 34.02 5.86 65.10
C THR A 49 32.90 5.31 64.21
N PRO A 50 31.79 6.03 63.99
CA PRO A 50 30.81 5.64 63.00
C PRO A 50 31.51 5.70 61.64
N GLN A 51 31.72 4.54 61.00
CA GLN A 51 32.15 4.51 59.62
C GLN A 51 31.10 5.28 58.78
N PRO A 52 31.48 6.32 58.03
CA PRO A 52 30.51 7.11 57.29
C PRO A 52 29.90 6.28 56.15
N PRO A 53 28.65 6.54 55.73
CA PRO A 53 27.90 5.76 54.73
C PRO A 53 28.42 5.95 53.28
N ILE A 54 29.72 6.16 53.10
CA ILE A 54 30.37 6.48 51.83
C ILE A 54 30.26 5.32 50.83
N ASN A 55 30.17 4.07 51.32
CA ASN A 55 30.11 2.89 50.46
C ASN A 55 28.81 2.79 49.64
N GLN A 56 27.68 3.21 50.20
CA GLN A 56 26.38 3.11 49.51
C GLN A 56 26.23 4.18 48.42
N LEU A 57 26.72 5.39 48.66
CA LEU A 57 26.67 6.47 47.68
C LEU A 57 27.57 6.17 46.47
N ALA A 58 28.74 5.58 46.71
CA ALA A 58 29.63 5.11 45.65
C ALA A 58 28.99 3.97 44.82
N GLU A 59 28.32 3.02 45.48
CA GLU A 59 27.60 1.93 44.82
C GLU A 59 26.42 2.45 43.98
N ILE A 60 25.64 3.41 44.49
CA ILE A 60 24.54 4.04 43.77
C ILE A 60 25.08 4.80 42.55
N SER A 61 26.16 5.57 42.71
CA SER A 61 26.76 6.33 41.62
C SER A 61 27.26 5.40 40.49
N GLN A 62 27.88 4.28 40.86
CA GLN A 62 28.32 3.27 39.89
C GLN A 62 27.13 2.65 39.14
N ARG A 63 26.06 2.31 39.86
CA ARG A 63 24.83 1.74 39.26
C ARG A 63 24.15 2.71 38.30
N VAL A 64 24.09 3.99 38.65
CA VAL A 64 23.51 5.02 37.76
C VAL A 64 24.34 5.12 36.48
N TRP A 65 25.67 5.14 36.59
CA TRP A 65 26.55 5.19 35.43
C TRP A 65 26.42 3.95 34.53
N ASP A 66 26.36 2.74 35.11
CA ASP A 66 26.14 1.51 34.36
C ASP A 66 24.76 1.50 33.66
N LEU A 67 23.72 2.02 34.31
CA LEU A 67 22.38 2.16 33.75
C LEU A 67 22.33 3.17 32.61
N GLU A 68 23.00 4.31 32.74
CA GLU A 68 23.08 5.32 31.69
C GLU A 68 23.77 4.77 30.44
N ASN A 69 24.88 4.06 30.62
CA ASN A 69 25.58 3.39 29.53
C ASN A 69 24.73 2.29 28.87
N ALA A 70 24.02 1.49 29.68
CA ALA A 70 23.11 0.46 29.17
C ALA A 70 21.93 1.08 28.40
N MET A 71 21.38 2.19 28.87
CA MET A 71 20.33 2.93 28.21
C MET A 71 20.81 3.52 26.88
N GLU A 72 22.02 4.09 26.83
CA GLU A 72 22.60 4.60 25.59
C GLU A 72 22.82 3.47 24.57
N ALA A 73 23.36 2.34 25.01
CA ALA A 73 23.54 1.15 24.18
C ALA A 73 22.20 0.61 23.64
N ASN A 74 21.18 0.53 24.50
CA ASN A 74 19.84 0.10 24.11
C ASN A 74 19.20 1.07 23.10
N THR A 75 19.42 2.38 23.25
CA THR A 75 18.91 3.39 22.32
C THR A 75 19.54 3.22 20.93
N LYS A 76 20.85 2.95 20.87
CA LYS A 76 21.56 2.64 19.61
C LYS A 76 21.04 1.37 18.95
N GLN A 77 20.81 0.31 19.74
CA GLN A 77 20.24 -0.94 19.22
C GLN A 77 18.81 -0.75 18.71
N LEU A 78 17.99 0.04 19.40
CA LEU A 78 16.64 0.35 18.96
C LEU A 78 16.63 1.05 17.60
N ALA A 79 17.50 2.05 17.40
CA ALA A 79 17.61 2.76 16.12
C ALA A 79 18.02 1.83 14.95
N GLU A 80 18.97 0.91 15.19
CA GLU A 80 19.37 -0.06 14.16
C GLU A 80 18.25 -1.09 13.89
N ASN A 81 17.55 -1.56 14.92
CA ASN A 81 16.40 -2.44 14.76
C ASN A 81 15.27 -1.76 13.98
N THR A 82 14.97 -0.49 14.27
CA THR A 82 13.99 0.30 13.51
C THR A 82 14.39 0.40 12.03
N LYS A 83 15.68 0.61 11.74
CA LYS A 83 16.20 0.64 10.37
C LYS A 83 16.08 -0.71 9.67
N GLN A 84 16.35 -1.82 10.37
CA GLN A 84 16.18 -3.16 9.82
C GLN A 84 14.71 -3.49 9.57
N VAL A 85 13.81 -3.15 10.49
CA VAL A 85 12.36 -3.30 10.31
C VAL A 85 11.87 -2.46 9.13
N ALA A 86 12.34 -1.22 8.96
CA ALA A 86 12.00 -0.38 7.81
C ALA A 86 12.48 -1.00 6.48
N LYS A 87 13.70 -1.55 6.45
CA LYS A 87 14.22 -2.28 5.26
C LYS A 87 13.38 -3.53 4.97
N MET A 88 13.07 -4.34 5.99
CA MET A 88 12.23 -5.52 5.84
C MET A 88 10.81 -5.15 5.40
N ALA A 89 10.24 -4.07 5.92
CA ALA A 89 8.94 -3.54 5.49
C ALA A 89 8.96 -3.12 4.02
N ALA A 90 9.98 -2.38 3.57
CA ALA A 90 10.13 -2.00 2.16
C ALA A 90 10.33 -3.22 1.24
N LEU A 91 11.09 -4.23 1.69
CA LEU A 91 11.25 -5.49 0.97
C LEU A 91 9.97 -6.31 0.92
N LEU A 92 9.20 -6.33 2.01
CA LEU A 92 7.89 -6.95 2.08
C LEU A 92 6.91 -6.23 1.16
N GLU A 93 6.88 -4.89 1.15
CA GLU A 93 6.10 -4.13 0.17
C GLU A 93 6.50 -4.51 -1.24
N LEU A 94 7.80 -4.48 -1.58
CA LEU A 94 8.26 -4.88 -2.90
C LEU A 94 7.85 -6.31 -3.25
N PHE A 95 7.98 -7.27 -2.34
CA PHE A 95 7.65 -8.67 -2.57
C PHE A 95 6.13 -8.92 -2.63
N LEU A 96 5.35 -8.20 -1.81
CA LEU A 96 3.90 -8.25 -1.80
C LEU A 96 3.31 -7.57 -3.04
N PHE A 97 3.84 -6.44 -3.49
CA PHE A 97 3.39 -5.78 -4.72
C PHE A 97 3.90 -6.45 -6.00
N LYS A 98 5.01 -7.19 -5.92
CA LYS A 98 5.56 -7.98 -7.04
C LYS A 98 5.03 -9.42 -7.07
N GLY A 99 4.39 -9.90 -5.98
CA GLY A 99 3.88 -11.27 -5.81
C GLY A 99 2.39 -11.43 -5.46
N LYS A 100 1.66 -10.36 -5.13
CA LYS A 100 0.18 -10.33 -5.07
C LYS A 100 -0.31 -9.46 -6.22
N ALA A 101 -1.00 -9.95 -7.25
CA ALA A 101 -1.87 -11.12 -7.31
C ALA A 101 -2.81 -11.22 -6.10
N LYS A 102 -3.43 -10.09 -5.72
CA LYS A 102 -4.87 -9.91 -5.41
C LYS A 102 -5.11 -8.64 -4.58
N ASP A 103 -5.96 -7.78 -5.14
CA ASP A 103 -6.81 -6.80 -4.45
C ASP A 103 -6.16 -5.60 -3.74
N VAL A 104 -5.25 -4.90 -4.42
CA VAL A 104 -5.46 -3.44 -4.53
C VAL A 104 -5.85 -3.20 -5.97
N ALA A 105 -7.15 -3.00 -6.14
CA ALA A 105 -7.74 -2.56 -7.36
C ALA A 105 -7.13 -1.20 -7.79
N VAL A 106 -5.99 -1.24 -8.49
CA VAL A 106 -6.07 -0.73 -9.86
C VAL A 106 -6.80 -1.82 -10.63
N ALA A 107 -8.09 -1.96 -10.31
CA ALA A 107 -9.02 -2.60 -11.20
C ALA A 107 -8.75 -1.86 -12.48
N VAL A 108 -8.24 -2.58 -13.47
CA VAL A 108 -8.38 -2.07 -14.81
C VAL A 108 -9.91 -2.02 -14.93
N GLU A 109 -10.48 -0.84 -14.68
CA GLU A 109 -11.91 -0.59 -14.81
C GLU A 109 -12.15 -0.64 -16.31
N VAL A 110 -12.15 -1.85 -16.84
CA VAL A 110 -12.49 -2.17 -18.20
C VAL A 110 -13.92 -2.63 -18.11
N LYS A 111 -14.82 -1.73 -18.45
CA LYS A 111 -16.22 -2.06 -18.62
C LYS A 111 -16.34 -2.88 -19.90
N PHE A 112 -16.13 -4.18 -19.75
CA PHE A 112 -16.52 -5.15 -20.75
C PHE A 112 -18.01 -5.50 -20.56
N PRO A 113 -18.78 -5.66 -21.65
CA PRO A 113 -18.37 -5.52 -23.05
C PRO A 113 -18.29 -4.05 -23.51
N VAL A 114 -17.37 -3.74 -24.43
CA VAL A 114 -17.23 -2.41 -25.05
C VAL A 114 -18.45 -2.12 -25.93
N ALA A 115 -19.18 -1.06 -25.60
CA ALA A 115 -20.47 -0.73 -26.21
C ALA A 115 -20.37 0.26 -27.37
N SER A 116 -19.50 1.26 -27.24
CA SER A 116 -19.35 2.35 -28.20
C SER A 116 -17.98 2.34 -28.88
N GLU A 117 -17.84 3.11 -29.96
CA GLU A 117 -16.56 3.30 -30.63
C GLU A 117 -15.63 4.21 -29.82
N GLU A 118 -16.21 5.19 -29.13
CA GLU A 118 -15.52 6.09 -28.21
C GLU A 118 -14.85 5.30 -27.08
N ASP A 119 -15.55 4.31 -26.52
CA ASP A 119 -14.99 3.41 -25.51
C ASP A 119 -13.84 2.57 -26.08
N LEU A 120 -13.91 2.16 -27.35
CA LEU A 120 -12.86 1.40 -28.01
C LEU A 120 -11.60 2.25 -28.24
N VAL A 121 -11.77 3.52 -28.63
CA VAL A 121 -10.67 4.49 -28.75
C VAL A 121 -10.05 4.79 -27.38
N ALA A 122 -10.88 5.02 -26.35
CA ALA A 122 -10.40 5.23 -24.99
C ALA A 122 -9.62 4.01 -24.47
N LEU A 123 -10.09 2.80 -24.80
CA LEU A 123 -9.41 1.56 -24.47
C LEU A 123 -8.04 1.45 -25.15
N GLU A 124 -7.95 1.76 -26.45
CA GLU A 124 -6.68 1.79 -27.21
C GLU A 124 -5.65 2.74 -26.58
N LEU A 125 -6.10 3.92 -26.15
CA LEU A 125 -5.24 4.90 -25.47
C LEU A 125 -4.80 4.42 -24.09
N LYS A 126 -5.69 3.76 -23.35
CA LYS A 126 -5.42 3.24 -21.99
C LYS A 126 -4.52 2.00 -21.99
N ILE A 127 -4.46 1.24 -23.08
CA ILE A 127 -3.53 0.12 -23.22
C ILE A 127 -2.11 0.68 -23.33
N SER A 128 -1.38 0.60 -22.21
CA SER A 128 0.06 0.80 -22.13
C SER A 128 0.77 -0.55 -21.99
N SER A 129 2.07 -0.60 -22.28
CA SER A 129 2.86 -1.84 -22.16
C SER A 129 2.77 -2.48 -20.76
N GLN A 130 2.67 -1.66 -19.71
CA GLN A 130 2.55 -2.12 -18.32
C GLN A 130 1.17 -2.71 -17.99
N LEU A 131 0.11 -2.27 -18.66
CA LEU A 131 -1.26 -2.75 -18.44
C LEU A 131 -1.66 -3.87 -19.41
N LYS A 132 -0.90 -4.06 -20.50
CA LYS A 132 -1.19 -5.02 -21.57
C LYS A 132 -1.50 -6.42 -21.03
N GLU A 133 -0.68 -6.93 -20.11
CA GLU A 133 -0.86 -8.26 -19.52
C GLU A 133 -2.17 -8.36 -18.73
N ARG A 134 -2.55 -7.33 -17.97
CA ARG A 134 -3.82 -7.31 -17.22
C ARG A 134 -5.04 -7.30 -18.16
N TYR A 135 -4.97 -6.55 -19.25
CA TYR A 135 -6.01 -6.57 -20.28
C TYR A 135 -6.10 -7.95 -20.95
N MET A 136 -4.96 -8.57 -21.24
CA MET A 136 -4.87 -9.91 -21.82
C MET A 136 -5.50 -10.95 -20.88
N GLU A 137 -5.20 -10.91 -19.59
CA GLU A 137 -5.80 -11.80 -18.58
C GLU A 137 -7.32 -11.61 -18.48
N ALA A 138 -7.79 -10.35 -18.44
CA ALA A 138 -9.21 -10.03 -18.35
C ALA A 138 -9.98 -10.56 -19.58
N ILE A 139 -9.46 -10.31 -20.80
CA ILE A 139 -10.04 -10.81 -22.04
C ILE A 139 -9.99 -12.33 -22.06
N THR A 140 -8.84 -12.94 -21.73
CA THR A 140 -8.68 -14.40 -21.70
C THR A 140 -9.67 -15.06 -20.74
N LYS A 141 -9.92 -14.46 -19.57
CA LYS A 141 -10.93 -14.94 -18.62
C LYS A 141 -12.34 -14.94 -19.21
N ILE A 142 -12.70 -13.87 -19.93
CA ILE A 142 -13.99 -13.79 -20.65
C ILE A 142 -14.04 -14.86 -21.75
N LEU A 143 -12.97 -15.00 -22.53
CA LEU A 143 -12.91 -15.93 -23.65
C LEU A 143 -12.91 -17.41 -23.23
N LYS A 144 -12.34 -17.75 -22.07
CA LYS A 144 -12.36 -19.11 -21.51
C LYS A 144 -13.76 -19.57 -21.07
N SER A 145 -14.69 -18.66 -20.83
CA SER A 145 -16.01 -19.00 -20.29
C SER A 145 -16.89 -19.82 -21.25
N LYS A 146 -16.74 -19.62 -22.58
CA LYS A 146 -17.60 -20.21 -23.62
C LYS A 146 -16.80 -20.39 -24.92
N HIS A 147 -17.39 -21.04 -25.91
CA HIS A 147 -16.84 -21.07 -27.27
C HIS A 147 -16.60 -19.64 -27.80
N LEU A 148 -15.49 -19.41 -28.51
CA LEU A 148 -15.02 -18.08 -28.95
C LEU A 148 -16.12 -17.21 -29.58
N SER A 149 -16.90 -17.77 -30.50
CA SER A 149 -18.02 -17.08 -31.17
C SER A 149 -19.11 -16.55 -30.23
N LYS A 150 -19.28 -17.15 -29.04
CA LYS A 150 -20.21 -16.69 -28.00
C LYS A 150 -19.49 -15.79 -26.99
N ALA A 151 -18.25 -16.12 -26.63
CA ALA A 151 -17.47 -15.39 -25.64
C ALA A 151 -17.04 -14.00 -26.12
N ILE A 152 -16.80 -13.81 -27.43
CA ILE A 152 -16.43 -12.52 -28.00
C ILE A 152 -17.47 -11.43 -27.75
N LYS A 153 -18.75 -11.80 -27.56
CA LYS A 153 -19.84 -10.89 -27.18
C LYS A 153 -19.68 -10.32 -25.77
N GLY A 154 -18.87 -10.96 -24.94
CA GLY A 154 -18.49 -10.46 -23.62
C GLY A 154 -17.34 -9.45 -23.69
N VAL A 155 -16.61 -9.36 -24.80
CA VAL A 155 -15.53 -8.39 -25.00
C VAL A 155 -16.04 -7.16 -25.76
N LEU A 156 -16.76 -7.39 -26.87
CA LEU A 156 -17.37 -6.33 -27.69
C LEU A 156 -18.87 -6.59 -27.83
N THR A 157 -19.69 -5.55 -27.78
CA THR A 157 -21.14 -5.69 -27.94
C THR A 157 -21.54 -6.13 -29.36
N GLU A 158 -22.75 -6.70 -29.49
CA GLU A 158 -23.28 -7.19 -30.78
C GLU A 158 -23.33 -6.13 -31.91
N PRO A 159 -23.68 -4.85 -31.65
CA PRO A 159 -23.62 -3.79 -32.66
C PRO A 159 -22.20 -3.54 -33.17
N LEU A 160 -21.22 -3.46 -32.26
CA LEU A 160 -19.82 -3.23 -32.60
C LEU A 160 -19.25 -4.40 -33.41
N LEU A 161 -19.54 -5.63 -32.99
CA LEU A 161 -19.15 -6.84 -33.74
C LEU A 161 -19.71 -6.87 -35.17
N CYS A 162 -20.88 -6.26 -35.40
CA CYS A 162 -21.47 -6.19 -36.75
C CYS A 162 -20.84 -5.08 -37.60
N ALA A 163 -20.48 -3.95 -36.99
CA ALA A 163 -19.88 -2.78 -37.63
C ALA A 163 -18.41 -2.98 -38.01
N TYR A 164 -17.69 -3.87 -37.32
CA TYR A 164 -16.26 -4.09 -37.51
C TYR A 164 -15.91 -5.41 -38.22
N ASN A 165 -14.84 -5.38 -39.01
CA ASN A 165 -14.14 -6.50 -39.63
C ASN A 165 -12.66 -6.48 -39.20
N ILE A 166 -11.89 -7.53 -39.46
CA ILE A 166 -10.44 -7.52 -39.22
C ILE A 166 -9.76 -6.44 -40.07
N ASP A 167 -10.00 -6.45 -41.39
CA ASP A 167 -9.32 -5.54 -42.33
C ASP A 167 -10.14 -4.31 -42.75
N GLY A 168 -11.41 -4.21 -42.34
CA GLY A 168 -12.28 -3.07 -42.71
C GLY A 168 -12.85 -3.12 -44.13
N LEU A 169 -13.09 -4.32 -44.68
CA LEU A 169 -13.69 -4.49 -46.00
C LEU A 169 -15.22 -4.37 -45.98
N ASN A 170 -15.83 -4.10 -47.14
CA ASN A 170 -17.29 -4.05 -47.37
C ASN A 170 -18.03 -2.97 -46.54
N GLY A 171 -17.47 -1.76 -46.48
CA GLY A 171 -18.07 -0.63 -45.75
C GLY A 171 -18.07 -0.79 -44.22
N LYS A 172 -17.30 -1.76 -43.70
CA LYS A 172 -17.14 -2.00 -42.25
C LYS A 172 -15.83 -1.41 -41.76
N LYS A 173 -15.78 -1.06 -40.49
CA LYS A 173 -14.57 -0.51 -39.85
C LYS A 173 -13.53 -1.62 -39.62
N SER A 174 -12.26 -1.23 -39.58
CA SER A 174 -11.13 -2.16 -39.37
C SER A 174 -10.80 -2.28 -37.89
N LEU A 175 -10.72 -3.50 -37.35
CA LEU A 175 -10.18 -3.75 -36.01
C LEU A 175 -8.67 -3.54 -35.97
N LYS A 176 -7.97 -3.75 -37.09
CA LYS A 176 -6.54 -3.45 -37.22
C LYS A 176 -6.23 -1.95 -37.10
N ALA A 177 -7.24 -1.08 -37.19
CA ALA A 177 -7.07 0.35 -36.90
C ALA A 177 -6.72 0.62 -35.41
N PHE A 178 -6.96 -0.35 -34.53
CA PHE A 178 -6.63 -0.30 -33.10
C PHE A 178 -5.52 -1.33 -32.79
N PRO A 179 -4.25 -1.01 -33.11
CA PRO A 179 -3.17 -1.99 -33.08
C PRO A 179 -2.90 -2.57 -31.69
N LYS A 180 -3.00 -1.77 -30.63
CA LYS A 180 -2.73 -2.24 -29.26
C LYS A 180 -3.83 -3.18 -28.80
N PHE A 181 -5.10 -2.77 -28.95
CA PHE A 181 -6.25 -3.60 -28.62
C PHE A 181 -6.26 -4.88 -29.46
N PHE A 182 -6.03 -4.77 -30.78
CA PHE A 182 -5.97 -5.92 -31.67
C PHE A 182 -4.86 -6.89 -31.26
N SER A 183 -3.67 -6.40 -30.94
CA SER A 183 -2.57 -7.23 -30.42
C SER A 183 -2.99 -7.96 -29.15
N VAL A 184 -3.54 -7.25 -28.15
CA VAL A 184 -3.99 -7.88 -26.89
C VAL A 184 -5.05 -8.95 -27.14
N LEU A 185 -6.00 -8.69 -28.05
CA LEU A 185 -7.07 -9.62 -28.38
C LEU A 185 -6.53 -10.88 -29.06
N ILE A 186 -5.61 -10.73 -30.02
CA ILE A 186 -4.98 -11.84 -30.72
C ILE A 186 -4.10 -12.66 -29.76
N ASP A 187 -3.32 -12.02 -28.90
CA ASP A 187 -2.49 -12.69 -27.89
C ASP A 187 -3.37 -13.50 -26.91
N SER A 188 -4.50 -12.93 -26.51
CA SER A 188 -5.49 -13.58 -25.65
C SER A 188 -6.13 -14.80 -26.31
N ILE A 189 -6.47 -14.73 -27.60
CA ILE A 189 -7.04 -15.84 -28.37
C ILE A 189 -5.97 -16.93 -28.59
N SER A 190 -4.73 -16.55 -28.85
CA SER A 190 -3.61 -17.48 -29.05
C SER A 190 -3.29 -18.30 -27.80
N THR A 191 -3.63 -17.77 -26.63
CA THR A 191 -3.48 -18.46 -25.34
C THR A 191 -4.54 -19.54 -25.11
N LEU A 192 -5.59 -19.62 -25.94
CA LEU A 192 -6.64 -20.62 -25.80
C LEU A 192 -6.23 -21.96 -26.46
N PRO A 193 -6.37 -23.09 -25.76
CA PRO A 193 -6.00 -24.39 -26.31
C PRO A 193 -6.93 -24.81 -27.46
N GLY A 194 -6.35 -25.41 -28.51
CA GLY A 194 -7.10 -26.04 -29.60
C GLY A 194 -7.72 -25.10 -30.63
N GLN A 195 -7.29 -23.83 -30.70
CA GLN A 195 -7.76 -22.87 -31.70
C GLN A 195 -6.97 -22.95 -33.02
N GLN A 196 -7.66 -22.59 -34.10
CA GLN A 196 -7.04 -22.23 -35.39
C GLN A 196 -6.12 -21.00 -35.21
N PRO A 197 -5.31 -20.59 -36.21
CA PRO A 197 -4.56 -19.33 -36.13
C PRO A 197 -5.46 -18.20 -35.61
N ALA A 198 -5.02 -17.47 -34.58
CA ALA A 198 -5.88 -16.61 -33.77
C ALA A 198 -6.69 -15.60 -34.60
N GLU A 199 -6.11 -15.09 -35.70
CA GLU A 199 -6.83 -14.22 -36.64
C GLU A 199 -7.98 -14.95 -37.37
N LYS A 200 -7.75 -16.19 -37.85
CA LYS A 200 -8.80 -17.00 -38.50
C LYS A 200 -9.90 -17.37 -37.51
N ALA A 201 -9.52 -17.69 -36.28
CA ALA A 201 -10.44 -17.95 -35.18
C ALA A 201 -11.34 -16.72 -34.90
N LEU A 202 -10.73 -15.53 -34.82
CA LEU A 202 -11.45 -14.27 -34.65
C LEU A 202 -12.36 -13.96 -35.85
N ALA A 203 -11.88 -14.17 -37.08
CA ALA A 203 -12.67 -13.96 -38.31
C ALA A 203 -13.92 -14.85 -38.34
N HIS A 204 -13.76 -16.12 -37.97
CA HIS A 204 -14.86 -17.07 -37.85
C HIS A 204 -15.84 -16.65 -36.74
N ALA A 205 -15.34 -16.24 -35.58
CA ALA A 205 -16.17 -15.77 -34.47
C ALA A 205 -17.00 -14.53 -34.85
N LEU A 206 -16.40 -13.55 -35.53
CA LEU A 206 -17.09 -12.37 -36.06
C LEU A 206 -18.17 -12.76 -37.08
N SER A 207 -17.88 -13.71 -37.96
CA SER A 207 -18.85 -14.21 -38.96
C SER A 207 -20.03 -14.90 -38.28
N CYS A 208 -19.79 -15.74 -37.27
CA CYS A 208 -20.85 -16.35 -36.47
C CYS A 208 -21.71 -15.29 -35.74
N ALA A 209 -21.08 -14.26 -35.16
CA ALA A 209 -21.80 -13.20 -34.47
C ALA A 209 -22.75 -12.45 -35.42
N LYS A 210 -22.27 -12.09 -36.61
CA LYS A 210 -23.05 -11.43 -37.68
C LYS A 210 -24.19 -12.31 -38.18
N ASN A 211 -23.91 -13.59 -38.46
CA ASN A 211 -24.92 -14.54 -38.91
C ASN A 211 -26.03 -14.72 -37.87
N ASN A 212 -25.67 -14.76 -36.58
CA ASN A 212 -26.64 -14.83 -35.50
C ASN A 212 -27.51 -13.57 -35.41
N ALA A 213 -26.90 -12.38 -35.48
CA ALA A 213 -27.63 -11.11 -35.49
C ALA A 213 -28.61 -11.03 -36.68
N ASN A 214 -28.19 -11.45 -37.87
CA ASN A 214 -29.04 -11.48 -39.06
C ASN A 214 -30.20 -12.46 -38.93
N LYS A 215 -29.98 -13.66 -38.39
CA LYS A 215 -31.05 -14.64 -38.12
C LYS A 215 -32.09 -14.07 -37.16
N LYS A 216 -31.67 -13.40 -36.08
CA LYS A 216 -32.58 -12.73 -35.13
C LYS A 216 -33.43 -11.66 -35.81
N ARG A 217 -32.81 -10.82 -36.66
CA ARG A 217 -33.52 -9.77 -37.40
C ARG A 217 -34.59 -10.33 -38.35
N LYS A 218 -34.26 -11.40 -39.10
CA LYS A 218 -35.24 -12.07 -39.98
C LYS A 218 -36.43 -12.60 -39.20
N LYS A 219 -36.19 -13.32 -38.11
CA LYS A 219 -37.26 -13.84 -37.24
C LYS A 219 -38.14 -12.73 -36.64
N LEU A 220 -37.54 -11.60 -36.27
CA LEU A 220 -38.29 -10.46 -35.74
C LEU A 220 -39.20 -9.80 -36.79
N MET A 221 -38.79 -9.81 -38.06
CA MET A 221 -39.61 -9.30 -39.18
C MET A 221 -40.76 -10.26 -39.49
N GLU A 222 -40.54 -11.58 -39.42
CA GLU A 222 -41.58 -12.60 -39.64
C GLU A 222 -42.68 -12.58 -38.56
N ILE A 223 -42.37 -12.20 -37.31
CA ILE A 223 -43.34 -12.13 -36.21
C ILE A 223 -44.20 -10.86 -36.26
N LYS A 224 -43.74 -9.82 -36.97
CA LYS A 224 -44.42 -8.52 -37.05
C LYS A 224 -45.36 -8.37 -38.26
N ASN A 225 -45.36 -9.35 -39.15
CA ASN A 225 -46.25 -9.44 -40.32
C ASN A 225 -47.36 -10.47 -40.05
#